data_AF-A0A2M8U1Z7-F1
#
_entry.id   AF-A0A2M8U1Z7-F1
#
_cell.length_a   1.000
_cell.length_b   1.000
_cell.length_c   1.000
_cell.angle_alpha   90.00
_cell.angle_beta   90.00
_cell.angle_gamma   90.00
#
_symmetry.space_group_name_H-M   'P 1'
#
loop_
_entity.id
_entity.type
_entity.pdbx_description
1 polymer ?
#
loop_
_entity_poly.entity_id
_entity_poly.type
_entity_poly.pdbx_seq_one_letter_code
_entity_poly.pdbx_strand_id
1 'polypeptide(L)' 'MLDFIRRFAIAATLVIGLSFAGWITHLYVCFTQGEWGFLIAGAIFFPIGVIHGWGTWFGAW' A
#
# COMPACT_ATOMS: atom_id res chain seq x y z
N MET A 1 22.17 7.04 -20.93
CA MET A 1 22.05 7.62 -19.58
C MET A 1 20.63 8.12 -19.28
N LEU A 2 20.03 8.96 -20.12
CA LEU A 2 18.66 9.46 -19.93
C LEU A 2 17.59 8.35 -19.92
N ASP A 3 17.70 7.34 -20.78
CA ASP A 3 16.75 6.21 -20.81
C ASP A 3 16.75 5.38 -19.52
N PHE A 4 17.94 5.20 -18.94
CA PHE A 4 18.09 4.51 -17.66
C PHE A 4 17.41 5.29 -16.53
N ILE A 5 17.69 6.59 -16.44
CA ILE A 5 17.08 7.48 -15.44
C ILE A 5 15.55 7.51 -15.60
N ARG A 6 15.05 7.60 -16.83
CA ARG A 6 13.60 7.60 -17.10
C ARG A 6 12.94 6.31 -16.64
N ARG A 7 13.50 5.15 -16.97
CA ARG A 7 12.97 3.85 -16.56
C ARG A 7 12.98 3.68 -15.03
N PHE A 8 14.08 4.08 -14.40
CA PHE A 8 14.22 4.07 -12.95
C PHE A 8 13.18 4.97 -12.28
N ALA A 9 13.01 6.21 -12.76
CA ALA A 9 12.03 7.14 -12.23
C ALA A 9 10.60 6.60 -12.34
N ILE A 10 10.22 6.05 -13.50
CA ILE A 10 8.90 5.44 -13.69
C ILE A 10 8.69 4.29 -12.70
N ALA A 11 9.65 3.37 -12.58
CA ALA A 11 9.55 2.25 -11.65
C ALA A 11 9.42 2.73 -10.20
N ALA A 12 10.24 3.70 -9.78
CA ALA A 12 10.17 4.28 -8.44
C ALA A 12 8.81 4.94 -8.18
N THR A 13 8.30 5.72 -9.13
CA THR A 13 6.96 6.35 -9.03
C THR A 13 5.86 5.31 -8.89
N LEU A 14 5.89 4.24 -9.68
CA LEU A 14 4.89 3.16 -9.61
C LEU A 14 4.95 2.43 -8.27
N VAL A 15 6.15 2.06 -7.80
CA VAL A 15 6.32 1.35 -6.52
C VAL A 15 5.85 2.21 -5.36
N ILE A 16 6.29 3.47 -5.27
CA ILE A 16 5.90 4.37 -4.18
C ILE A 16 4.40 4.66 -4.24
N GLY A 17 3.88 4.98 -5.42
CA GLY A 17 2.47 5.32 -5.62
C GLY A 17 1.53 4.17 -5.28
N LEU A 18 1.80 2.95 -5.79
CA LEU A 18 0.98 1.78 -5.49
C LEU A 18 1.09 1.34 -4.03
N SER A 19 2.28 1.45 -3.44
CA SER A 19 2.46 1.15 -2.00
C SER A 19 1.65 2.11 -1.15
N PHE A 20 1.74 3.42 -1.41
CA PHE A 20 0.99 4.43 -0.69
C PHE A 20 -0.53 4.25 -0.86
N ALA A 21 -1.00 4.01 -2.09
CA ALA A 21 -2.42 3.77 -2.37
C ALA A 21 -2.94 2.51 -1.63
N GLY A 22 -2.16 1.43 -1.60
CA GLY A 22 -2.51 0.23 -0.83
C GLY A 22 -2.60 0.54 0.65
N TRP A 23 -1.57 1.18 1.22
CA TRP A 23 -1.56 1.54 2.63
C TRP A 23 -2.77 2.42 3.04
N ILE A 24 -3.13 3.43 2.23
CA ILE A 24 -4.33 4.25 2.47
C ILE A 24 -5.61 3.41 2.45
N THR A 25 -5.71 2.45 1.52
CA THR A 25 -6.85 1.53 1.47
C THR A 25 -6.95 0.73 2.77
N HIS A 26 -5.84 0.16 3.25
CA HIS A 26 -5.82 -0.55 4.53
C HIS A 26 -6.27 0.32 5.70
N LEU A 27 -5.79 1.56 5.80
CA LEU A 27 -6.25 2.47 6.85
C LEU A 27 -7.76 2.68 6.79
N TYR A 28 -8.30 3.00 5.61
CA TYR A 28 -9.73 3.22 5.43
C TYR A 28 -10.55 1.98 5.83
N VAL A 29 -10.16 0.80 5.34
CA VAL A 29 -10.84 -0.47 5.63
C VAL A 29 -10.79 -0.78 7.12
N CYS A 30 -9.61 -0.78 7.74
CA CYS A 30 -9.49 -1.15 9.14
C CYS A 30 -10.16 -0.13 10.09
N PHE A 31 -10.15 1.17 9.77
CA PHE A 31 -10.92 2.17 10.52
C PHE A 31 -12.43 1.95 10.41
N THR A 32 -12.93 1.66 9.20
CA THR A 32 -14.38 1.51 8.96
C THR A 32 -14.94 0.19 9.49
N GLN A 33 -14.13 -0.86 9.51
CA GLN A 33 -14.51 -2.19 10.00
C GLN A 33 -14.13 -2.43 11.48
N GLY A 34 -13.41 -1.50 12.11
CA GLY A 34 -13.01 -1.62 13.52
C GLY A 34 -11.91 -2.64 13.78
N GLU A 35 -11.07 -2.92 12.78
CA GLU A 35 -9.97 -3.88 12.84
C GLU A 35 -8.72 -3.27 13.49
N TRP A 36 -8.85 -2.81 14.74
CA TRP A 36 -7.83 -2.00 15.41
C TRP A 36 -6.46 -2.68 15.54
N GLY A 37 -6.43 -3.98 15.79
CA GLY A 37 -5.18 -4.73 15.85
C GLY A 37 -4.45 -4.74 14.52
N PHE A 38 -5.20 -4.87 13.42
CA PHE A 38 -4.65 -4.89 12.07
C PHE A 38 -4.24 -3.50 11.62
N LEU A 39 -5.01 -2.47 11.97
CA LEU A 39 -4.65 -1.06 11.80
C LEU A 39 -3.30 -0.73 12.45
N ILE A 40 -3.10 -1.16 13.71
CA ILE A 40 -1.83 -0.94 14.42
C ILE A 40 -0.70 -1.71 13.72
N ALA A 41 -0.93 -2.95 13.31
CA ALA A 41 0.05 -3.76 12.58
C ALA A 41 0.51 -3.06 11.28
N GLY A 42 -0.42 -2.50 10.50
CA GLY A 42 -0.10 -1.74 9.29
C GLY A 42 0.57 -0.38 9.54
N ALA A 43 0.39 0.21 10.73
CA ALA A 43 1.08 1.44 11.13
C ALA A 43 2.53 1.20 11.56
N ILE A 44 2.80 0.11 12.29
CA ILE A 44 4.16 -0.22 12.79
C ILE A 44 5.00 -0.98 11.76
N PHE A 45 4.35 -1.74 10.86
CA PHE A 45 5.02 -2.52 9.83
C PHE A 45 4.34 -2.27 8.49
N PHE A 46 4.74 -1.16 7.87
CA PHE A 46 4.17 -0.60 6.63
C PHE A 46 3.84 -1.63 5.53
N PRO A 47 4.69 -2.65 5.23
CA PRO A 47 4.36 -3.66 4.22
C PRO A 47 3.06 -4.44 4.47
N ILE A 48 2.68 -4.69 5.73
CA ILE A 48 1.40 -5.34 6.05
C ILE A 48 0.23 -4.50 5.55
N GLY A 49 0.24 -3.19 5.81
CA GLY A 49 -0.81 -2.30 5.36
C GLY A 49 -0.87 -2.18 3.84
N VAL A 50 0.26 -2.22 3.14
CA VAL A 50 0.27 -2.21 1.67
C VAL A 50 -0.39 -3.48 1.11
N ILE A 51 0.05 -4.65 1.57
CA ILE A 51 -0.46 -5.94 1.08
C ILE A 51 -1.95 -6.07 1.42
N HIS A 52 -2.35 -5.68 2.63
CA HIS A 52 -3.76 -5.64 3.02
C HIS A 52 -4.57 -4.54 2.34
N GLY A 53 -3.97 -3.50 1.79
CA GLY A 53 -4.70 -2.64 0.88
C GLY A 53 -5.00 -3.34 -0.43
N TRP A 54 -3.96 -3.97 -1.00
CA TRP A 54 -4.02 -4.52 -2.34
C TRP A 54 -5.02 -5.65 -2.51
N GLY A 55 -5.03 -6.65 -1.64
CA GLY A 55 -6.08 -7.66 -1.74
C GLY A 55 -7.49 -7.20 -1.34
N THR A 56 -7.71 -6.01 -0.74
CA THR A 56 -9.07 -5.43 -0.68
C THR A 56 -9.50 -5.13 -2.11
N TRP A 57 -8.59 -4.56 -2.93
CA TRP A 57 -8.87 -4.29 -4.34
C TRP A 57 -9.17 -5.56 -5.13
N PHE A 58 -8.61 -6.70 -4.73
CA PHE A 58 -8.84 -8.00 -5.35
C PHE A 58 -9.94 -8.83 -4.65
N GLY A 59 -10.63 -8.28 -3.64
CA GLY A 59 -11.71 -8.95 -2.92
C GLY A 59 -11.29 -10.17 -2.09
N ALA A 60 -10.04 -10.21 -1.63
CA ALA A 60 -9.50 -11.29 -0.80
C ALA A 60 -9.91 -11.18 0.68
N TRP A 61 -10.38 -10.02 1.13
CA TRP A 61 -10.90 -9.72 2.47
C TRP A 61 -11.98 -8.63 2.39
#